data_AF-A0A3D2ET96-F1
#
_entry.id   AF-A0A3D2ET96-F1
#
_cell.length_a   1.000
_cell.length_b   1.000
_cell.length_c   1.000
_cell.angle_alpha   90.00
_cell.angle_beta   90.00
_cell.angle_gamma   90.00
#
_symmetry.space_group_name_H-M   'P 1'
#
loop_
_entity.id
_entity.type
_entity.pdbx_description
1 polymer ?
#
loop_
_entity_poly.entity_id
_entity_poly.type
_entity_poly.pdbx_seq_one_letter_code
_entity_poly.pdbx_strand_id
1 'polypeptide(L)'
;MIQIKQRQGQPSPALSAALHPLLARIYAQRGVDNPQQLDYGLQYLTPYHDMAGMAAAVSILAQAITQQKHIVIVGDFDCDGATSTSLAYLALGAMGAHKVSYLVPNRFTYGYGLSAPLVD
;
A
#
# COMPACT_ATOMS: atom_id res chain seq x y z
N MET A 1 -26.86 -4.63 19.01
CA MET A 1 -25.93 -4.92 20.13
C MET A 1 -24.62 -5.42 19.54
N ILE A 2 -23.50 -4.74 19.76
CA ILE A 2 -22.17 -5.24 19.35
C ILE A 2 -21.77 -6.34 20.35
N GLN A 3 -21.60 -7.58 19.90
CA GLN A 3 -21.01 -8.63 20.73
C GLN A 3 -19.49 -8.51 20.69
N ILE A 4 -18.89 -8.14 21.82
CA ILE A 4 -17.43 -8.16 21.98
C ILE A 4 -16.99 -9.63 22.06
N LYS A 5 -16.30 -10.10 21.02
CA LYS A 5 -15.69 -11.43 21.00
C LYS A 5 -14.21 -11.32 21.35
N GLN A 6 -13.80 -11.96 22.44
CA GLN A 6 -12.38 -12.09 22.75
C GLN A 6 -11.74 -13.11 21.81
N ARG A 7 -10.64 -12.71 21.16
CA ARG A 7 -9.82 -13.64 20.40
C ARG A 7 -9.12 -14.58 21.39
N GLN A 8 -9.31 -15.88 21.22
CA GLN A 8 -8.54 -16.89 21.95
C GLN A 8 -7.31 -17.24 21.12
N GLY A 9 -6.13 -17.13 21.73
CA GLY A 9 -4.85 -17.48 21.11
C GLY A 9 -3.83 -17.74 22.20
N GLN A 10 -3.26 -18.95 22.22
CA GLN A 10 -2.11 -19.28 23.05
C GLN A 10 -0.84 -18.93 22.28
N PRO A 11 0.19 -18.38 22.93
CA PRO A 11 1.45 -18.10 22.27
C PRO A 11 2.08 -19.40 21.76
N SER A 12 2.62 -19.34 20.55
CA SER A 12 3.41 -20.45 20.01
C SER A 12 4.67 -20.66 20.86
N PRO A 13 5.28 -21.85 20.80
CA PRO A 13 6.58 -22.08 21.43
C PRO A 13 7.64 -21.09 20.97
N ALA A 14 7.64 -20.72 19.68
CA ALA A 14 8.57 -19.75 19.10
C ALA A 14 8.41 -18.35 19.73
N LEU A 15 7.18 -17.86 19.88
CA LEU A 15 6.91 -16.59 20.54
C LEU A 15 7.24 -16.63 22.04
N SER A 16 6.94 -17.74 22.71
CA SER A 16 7.20 -17.91 24.14
C SER A 16 8.69 -17.96 24.46
N ALA A 17 9.51 -18.50 23.55
CA ALA A 17 10.96 -18.52 23.68
C ALA A 17 11.60 -17.14 23.39
N ALA A 18 10.99 -16.37 22.48
CA ALA A 18 11.57 -15.10 22.02
C ALA A 18 11.13 -13.88 22.85
N LEU A 19 9.98 -13.92 23.52
CA LEU A 19 9.36 -12.75 24.15
C LEU A 19 8.94 -13.00 25.60
N HIS A 20 8.80 -11.92 26.36
CA HIS A 20 8.21 -11.97 27.70
C HIS A 20 6.78 -12.57 27.64
N PRO A 21 6.36 -13.42 28.60
CA PRO A 21 5.06 -14.13 28.54
C PRO A 21 3.84 -13.24 28.31
N LEU A 22 3.86 -12.03 28.88
CA LEU A 22 2.80 -11.04 28.65
C LEU A 22 2.73 -10.59 27.19
N LEU A 23 3.89 -10.30 26.57
CA LEU A 23 3.97 -9.86 25.18
C LEU A 23 3.59 -11.00 24.24
N ALA A 24 4.10 -12.22 24.48
CA ALA A 24 3.75 -13.40 23.71
C ALA A 24 2.22 -13.64 23.70
N ARG A 25 1.55 -13.52 24.85
CA ARG A 25 0.08 -13.64 24.96
C ARG A 25 -0.65 -12.53 24.20
N ILE A 26 -0.18 -11.28 24.29
CA ILE A 26 -0.79 -10.15 23.57
C ILE A 26 -0.68 -10.33 22.05
N TYR A 27 0.49 -10.75 21.55
CA TYR A 27 0.73 -10.96 20.12
C TYR A 27 -0.06 -12.17 19.58
N ALA A 28 -0.12 -13.27 20.32
CA ALA A 28 -0.94 -14.42 19.97
C ALA A 28 -2.43 -14.06 19.80
N GLN A 29 -2.96 -13.20 20.67
CA GLN A 29 -4.34 -12.69 20.55
C GLN A 29 -4.56 -11.80 19.31
N ARG A 30 -3.48 -11.26 18.71
CA ARG A 30 -3.53 -10.53 17.44
C ARG A 30 -3.34 -11.41 16.22
N GLY A 31 -3.15 -12.72 16.40
CA GLY A 31 -2.90 -13.68 15.31
C GLY A 31 -1.43 -13.74 14.88
N VAL A 32 -0.53 -13.17 15.67
CA VAL A 32 0.91 -13.34 15.48
C VAL A 32 1.29 -14.68 16.11
N ASP A 33 1.91 -15.56 15.34
CA ASP A 33 2.35 -16.89 15.77
C ASP A 33 3.88 -17.07 15.64
N ASN A 34 4.56 -16.13 14.99
CA ASN A 34 5.97 -16.20 14.69
C ASN A 34 6.65 -14.85 15.00
N PRO A 35 7.76 -14.79 15.77
CA PRO A 35 8.49 -13.55 16.03
C PRO A 35 8.86 -12.76 14.78
N GLN A 36 9.10 -13.42 13.65
CA GLN A 36 9.43 -12.80 12.37
C GLN A 36 8.31 -11.90 11.83
N GLN A 37 7.06 -12.13 12.20
CA GLN A 37 5.93 -11.24 11.83
C GLN A 37 5.97 -9.89 12.57
N LEU A 38 6.84 -9.76 13.58
CA LEU A 38 7.09 -8.49 14.28
C LEU A 38 8.26 -7.73 13.68
N ASP A 39 8.93 -8.30 12.68
CA ASP A 39 10.00 -7.65 11.96
C ASP A 39 9.42 -6.80 10.82
N TYR A 40 9.58 -5.49 10.93
CA TYR A 40 9.14 -4.51 9.94
C TYR A 40 10.25 -4.15 8.94
N GLY A 41 11.33 -4.95 8.90
CA GLY A 41 12.41 -4.81 7.94
C GLY A 41 11.89 -4.89 6.50
N LEU A 42 12.46 -4.05 5.62
CA LEU A 42 12.00 -3.93 4.24
C LEU A 42 12.11 -5.23 3.44
N GLN A 43 12.99 -6.16 3.84
CA GLN A 43 13.12 -7.47 3.20
C GLN A 43 11.89 -8.38 3.36
N TYR A 44 10.98 -8.05 4.29
CA TYR A 44 9.75 -8.80 4.53
C TYR A 44 8.53 -8.19 3.82
N LEU A 45 8.69 -7.07 3.12
CA LEU A 45 7.63 -6.56 2.25
C LEU A 45 7.38 -7.53 1.11
N THR A 46 6.11 -7.63 0.69
CA THR A 46 5.73 -8.40 -0.50
C THR A 46 6.58 -7.95 -1.70
N PRO A 47 7.28 -8.87 -2.38
CA PRO A 47 8.04 -8.52 -3.57
C PRO A 47 7.15 -7.86 -4.60
N TYR A 48 7.60 -6.76 -5.21
CA TYR A 48 6.78 -6.00 -6.16
C TYR A 48 6.29 -6.85 -7.33
N HIS A 49 7.06 -7.87 -7.76
CA HIS A 49 6.72 -8.74 -8.88
C HIS A 49 5.56 -9.70 -8.58
N ASP A 50 5.24 -9.91 -7.31
CA ASP A 50 4.09 -10.71 -6.87
C ASP A 50 2.79 -9.88 -6.85
N MET A 51 2.89 -8.55 -7.00
CA MET A 51 1.71 -7.70 -7.09
C MET A 51 1.00 -7.91 -8.43
N ALA A 52 -0.32 -8.07 -8.37
CA ALA A 52 -1.15 -8.30 -9.54
C ALA A 52 -0.95 -7.18 -10.60
N GLY A 53 -0.66 -7.58 -11.84
CA GLY A 53 -0.53 -6.66 -12.97
C GLY A 53 0.78 -5.85 -13.03
N MET A 54 1.73 -6.08 -12.11
CA MET A 54 2.95 -5.26 -12.00
C MET A 54 3.77 -5.21 -13.30
N ALA A 55 4.03 -6.35 -13.93
CA ALA A 55 4.84 -6.41 -15.14
C ALA A 55 4.24 -5.58 -16.29
N ALA A 56 2.92 -5.64 -16.47
CA ALA A 56 2.21 -4.86 -17.48
C ALA A 56 2.25 -3.35 -17.16
N ALA A 57 2.01 -2.98 -15.90
CA ALA A 57 2.04 -1.58 -15.45
C ALA A 57 3.42 -0.94 -15.66
N VAL A 58 4.50 -1.66 -15.29
CA VAL A 58 5.89 -1.20 -15.49
C VAL A 58 6.18 -1.01 -16.97
N SER A 59 5.78 -1.95 -17.84
CA SER A 59 5.97 -1.82 -19.28
C SER A 59 5.29 -0.56 -19.85
N ILE A 60 4.06 -0.27 -19.41
CA ILE A 60 3.31 0.91 -19.85
C ILE A 60 4.00 2.19 -19.40
N LEU A 61 4.40 2.27 -18.12
CA LEU A 61 5.06 3.44 -17.55
C LEU A 61 6.44 3.68 -18.18
N ALA A 62 7.26 2.64 -18.35
CA ALA A 62 8.57 2.75 -18.98
C ALA A 62 8.45 3.25 -20.43
N GLN A 63 7.48 2.75 -21.19
CA GLN A 63 7.20 3.24 -22.53
C GLN A 63 6.71 4.69 -22.51
N ALA A 64 5.82 5.07 -21.58
CA ALA A 64 5.32 6.44 -21.46
C ALA A 64 6.42 7.44 -21.12
N ILE A 65 7.33 7.08 -20.20
CA ILE A 65 8.51 7.89 -19.86
C ILE A 65 9.42 8.03 -21.08
N THR A 66 9.77 6.91 -21.74
CA THR A 66 10.66 6.92 -22.92
C THR A 66 10.09 7.76 -24.07
N GLN A 67 8.78 7.69 -24.28
CA GLN A 67 8.08 8.45 -25.33
C GLN A 67 7.69 9.87 -24.89
N GLN A 68 8.06 10.28 -23.67
CA GLN A 68 7.73 11.59 -23.10
C GLN A 68 6.23 11.93 -23.16
N LYS A 69 5.39 10.92 -22.91
CA LYS A 69 3.95 11.09 -22.79
C LYS A 69 3.62 11.92 -21.55
N HIS A 70 2.49 12.62 -21.60
CA HIS A 70 1.92 13.22 -20.41
C HIS A 70 1.32 12.12 -19.53
N ILE A 71 1.80 12.02 -18.28
CA ILE A 71 1.30 11.09 -17.28
C ILE A 71 0.46 11.89 -16.29
N VAL A 72 -0.78 11.47 -16.08
CA VAL A 72 -1.69 12.05 -15.08
C VAL A 72 -1.90 11.02 -13.97
N ILE A 73 -1.56 11.38 -12.74
CA ILE A 73 -1.78 10.55 -11.55
C ILE A 73 -3.15 10.89 -10.97
N VAL A 74 -4.10 9.95 -11.02
CA VAL A 74 -5.40 10.13 -10.36
C VAL A 74 -5.32 9.51 -8.97
N GLY A 75 -5.21 10.36 -7.96
CA GLY A 75 -5.09 9.97 -6.55
C GLY A 75 -6.44 9.81 -5.86
N ASP A 76 -6.42 9.28 -4.63
CA ASP A 76 -7.56 9.37 -3.72
C ASP A 76 -7.40 10.56 -2.75
N PHE A 77 -8.50 10.98 -2.12
CA PHE A 77 -8.54 12.18 -1.28
C PHE A 77 -8.08 11.95 0.17
N ASP A 78 -7.84 10.70 0.58
CA ASP A 78 -7.38 10.38 1.92
C ASP A 78 -5.86 10.49 2.06
N CYS A 79 -5.35 10.19 3.27
CA CYS A 79 -3.91 10.31 3.55
C CYS A 79 -3.07 9.36 2.69
N ASP A 80 -3.57 8.15 2.43
CA ASP A 80 -2.86 7.17 1.60
C ASP A 80 -2.82 7.62 0.13
N GLY A 81 -3.96 8.10 -0.39
CA GLY A 81 -4.06 8.68 -1.72
C GLY A 81 -3.15 9.91 -1.92
N ALA A 82 -3.11 10.82 -0.95
CA ALA A 82 -2.27 12.01 -1.03
C ALA A 82 -0.76 11.67 -0.98
N THR A 83 -0.36 10.75 -0.10
CA THR A 83 1.04 10.36 0.06
C THR A 83 1.54 9.53 -1.12
N SER A 84 0.76 8.56 -1.60
CA SER A 84 1.07 7.77 -2.79
C SER A 84 1.14 8.62 -4.07
N THR A 85 0.22 9.58 -4.24
CA THR A 85 0.25 10.52 -5.37
C THR A 85 1.51 11.38 -5.35
N SER A 86 1.87 11.91 -4.17
CA SER A 86 3.08 12.71 -4.00
C SER A 86 4.34 11.90 -4.31
N LEU A 87 4.41 10.66 -3.81
CA LEU A 87 5.51 9.74 -4.09
C LEU A 87 5.64 9.45 -5.59
N ALA A 88 4.53 9.12 -6.25
CA ALA A 88 4.51 8.82 -7.67
C ALA A 88 4.93 10.03 -8.52
N TYR A 89 4.47 11.23 -8.17
CA TYR A 89 4.83 12.47 -8.84
C TYR A 89 6.35 12.71 -8.79
N LEU A 90 6.94 12.60 -7.59
CA LEU A 90 8.37 12.79 -7.37
C LEU A 90 9.20 11.68 -8.04
N ALA A 91 8.78 10.42 -7.92
CA ALA A 91 9.50 9.28 -8.47
C ALA A 91 9.51 9.30 -10.00
N LEU A 92 8.37 9.57 -10.65
CA LEU A 92 8.28 9.67 -12.11
C LEU A 92 9.15 10.82 -12.64
N GLY A 93 9.13 11.97 -11.96
CA GLY A 93 10.02 13.09 -12.28
C GLY A 93 11.50 12.71 -12.17
N ALA A 94 11.88 12.02 -11.09
CA ALA A 94 13.24 11.52 -10.90
C ALA A 94 13.66 10.47 -11.95
N MET A 95 12.69 9.71 -12.48
CA MET A 95 12.90 8.75 -13.58
C MET A 95 12.93 9.39 -14.98
N GLY A 96 12.80 10.72 -15.08
CA GLY A 96 12.92 11.45 -16.34
C GLY A 96 11.60 11.71 -17.08
N ALA A 97 10.45 11.56 -16.42
CA ALA A 97 9.18 12.03 -16.97
C ALA A 97 9.11 13.56 -16.89
N HIS A 98 9.08 14.26 -18.02
CA HIS A 98 9.04 15.73 -18.04
C HIS A 98 7.63 16.31 -17.89
N LYS A 99 6.60 15.51 -18.18
CA LYS A 99 5.19 15.92 -18.12
C LYS A 99 4.44 15.01 -17.17
N VAL A 100 4.38 15.39 -15.91
CA VAL A 100 3.60 14.71 -14.88
C VAL A 100 2.63 15.72 -14.28
N SER A 101 1.36 15.35 -14.19
CA SER A 101 0.35 16.08 -13.42
C SER A 101 -0.40 15.11 -12.52
N TYR A 102 -1.21 15.65 -11.62
CA TYR A 102 -2.05 14.84 -10.75
C TYR A 102 -3.45 15.45 -10.65
N LEU A 103 -4.41 14.60 -10.32
CA LEU A 103 -5.80 14.96 -10.07
C LEU A 103 -6.26 14.20 -8.83
N VAL A 104 -6.74 14.92 -7.83
CA VAL A 104 -7.40 14.33 -6.65
C VAL A 104 -8.88 14.69 -6.73
N PRO A 105 -9.77 13.72 -6.93
CA PRO A 105 -11.18 14.00 -7.17
C PRO A 105 -11.86 14.50 -5.90
N ASN A 106 -12.84 15.39 -6.08
CA ASN A 106 -13.75 15.74 -4.99
C ASN A 106 -14.69 14.55 -4.73
N ARG A 107 -14.50 13.88 -3.59
CA ARG A 107 -15.28 12.71 -3.16
C ARG A 107 -16.80 12.91 -3.18
N PHE A 108 -17.26 14.12 -2.89
CA PHE A 108 -18.68 14.43 -2.81
C PHE A 108 -19.31 14.58 -4.19
N THR A 109 -18.50 14.92 -5.20
CA THR A 109 -18.96 15.19 -6.55
C THR A 109 -18.76 13.99 -7.47
N TYR A 110 -17.63 13.27 -7.33
CA TYR A 110 -17.18 12.27 -8.30
C TYR A 110 -17.09 10.85 -7.75
N GLY A 111 -17.37 10.64 -6.46
CA GLY A 111 -17.15 9.35 -5.80
C GLY A 111 -15.68 9.05 -5.55
N TYR A 112 -15.32 7.76 -5.50
CA TYR A 112 -13.95 7.30 -5.26
C TYR A 112 -13.22 6.99 -6.57
N GLY A 113 -11.96 7.42 -6.65
CA GLY A 113 -11.02 7.03 -7.70
C GLY A 113 -11.39 7.53 -9.10
N LEU A 114 -10.96 6.77 -10.12
CA LEU A 114 -11.21 7.09 -11.53
C LEU A 114 -12.67 6.78 -11.88
N SER A 115 -13.38 7.80 -12.38
CA SER A 115 -14.78 7.71 -12.79
C SER A 115 -14.96 8.30 -14.18
N ALA A 116 -16.02 7.90 -14.89
CA ALA A 116 -16.28 8.41 -16.24
C ALA A 116 -16.30 9.95 -16.31
N PRO A 117 -16.92 10.68 -15.35
CA PRO A 117 -16.89 12.15 -15.36
C PRO A 117 -15.51 12.79 -15.17
N LEU A 118 -14.49 12.03 -14.74
CA LEU A 118 -13.11 12.53 -14.64
C LEU A 118 -12.32 12.37 -15.96
N VAL A 119 -12.85 11.55 -16.89
CA VAL A 119 -12.19 11.24 -18.16
C VAL A 119 -12.78 12.06 -19.32
N ASP A 120 -14.04 12.48 -19.20
CA ASP A 120 -14.75 13.36 -20.15
C ASP A 120 -14.28 14.83 -20.06
#